data_AF-A0A2A4Z8R7-F1
#
_entry.id   AF-A0A2A4Z8R7-F1
#
_cell.length_a   1.000
_cell.length_b   1.000
_cell.length_c   1.000
_cell.angle_alpha   90.00
_cell.angle_beta   90.00
_cell.angle_gamma   90.00
#
_symmetry.space_group_name_H-M   'P 1'
#
loop_
_entity.id
_entity.type
_entity.pdbx_description
1 polymer ?
#
loop_
_entity_poly.entity_id
_entity_poly.type
_entity_poly.pdbx_seq_one_letter_code
_entity_poly.pdbx_strand_id
1 'polypeptide(L)'
;MKKVKRTPFEHEIVLGKNIWRLRDHLGLGPRDIGKKLKMTEKQYLQLERGALVPLPKLEIIGKILGHPVQKRDIRRISFKRKLEMETGIEQVELIDIYNEIFPHPEVED
;
A
#
# COMPACT_ATOMS: atom_id res chain seq x y z
N MET A 1 -0.50 -21.39 -17.31
CA MET A 1 -0.12 -21.37 -15.88
C MET A 1 -1.25 -20.73 -15.08
N LYS A 2 -1.97 -21.50 -14.24
CA LYS A 2 -2.97 -20.93 -13.33
C LYS A 2 -2.21 -20.10 -12.28
N LYS A 3 -2.44 -18.79 -12.23
CA LYS A 3 -1.87 -17.92 -11.18
C LYS A 3 -2.44 -18.41 -9.84
N VAL A 4 -1.63 -19.10 -9.05
CA VAL A 4 -1.98 -19.43 -7.66
C VAL A 4 -2.24 -18.11 -6.96
N LYS A 5 -3.46 -17.91 -6.44
CA LYS A 5 -3.77 -16.74 -5.61
C LYS A 5 -2.94 -16.91 -4.33
N ARG A 6 -1.87 -16.12 -4.17
CA ARG A 6 -1.18 -16.06 -2.87
C ARG A 6 -2.12 -15.42 -1.86
N THR A 7 -2.16 -15.97 -0.66
CA THR A 7 -2.74 -15.27 0.49
C THR A 7 -1.90 -14.01 0.72
N PRO A 8 -2.50 -12.82 0.76
CA PRO A 8 -1.75 -11.60 1.05
C PRO A 8 -1.15 -11.67 2.46
N PHE A 9 0.03 -11.08 2.62
CA PHE A 9 0.63 -10.89 3.94
C PHE A 9 -0.13 -9.82 4.72
N GLU A 10 -0.06 -9.86 6.05
CA GLU A 10 -0.73 -8.93 6.96
C GLU A 10 -0.31 -7.48 6.65
N HIS A 11 0.98 -7.24 6.42
CA HIS A 11 1.48 -5.92 6.08
C HIS A 11 0.85 -5.36 4.78
N GLU A 12 0.45 -6.21 3.84
CA GLU A 12 -0.21 -5.77 2.60
C GLU A 12 -1.64 -5.33 2.89
N ILE A 13 -2.34 -6.11 3.72
CA ILE A 13 -3.70 -5.79 4.18
C ILE A 13 -3.69 -4.46 4.93
N VAL A 14 -2.74 -4.26 5.84
CA VAL A 14 -2.58 -2.98 6.59
C VAL A 14 -2.36 -1.82 5.62
N LEU A 15 -1.41 -1.95 4.70
CA LEU A 15 -1.15 -0.92 3.70
C LEU A 15 -2.41 -0.57 2.89
N GLY A 16 -3.15 -1.59 2.44
CA GLY A 16 -4.39 -1.44 1.70
C GLY A 16 -5.45 -0.66 2.50
N LYS A 17 -5.64 -1.02 3.77
CA LYS A 17 -6.58 -0.34 4.69
C LYS A 17 -6.18 1.12 4.93
N ASN A 18 -4.89 1.41 5.13
CA ASN A 18 -4.41 2.76 5.37
C ASN A 18 -4.64 3.65 4.13
N ILE A 19 -4.31 3.14 2.95
CA ILE A 19 -4.59 3.82 1.67
C ILE A 19 -6.09 4.09 1.51
N TRP A 20 -6.92 3.08 1.79
CA TRP A 20 -8.38 3.20 1.69
C TRP A 20 -8.92 4.28 2.62
N ARG A 21 -8.53 4.28 3.90
CA ARG A 21 -8.95 5.27 4.90
C ARG A 21 -8.56 6.69 4.49
N LEU A 22 -7.32 6.89 4.08
CA LEU A 22 -6.84 8.20 3.64
C LEU A 22 -7.57 8.68 2.38
N ARG A 23 -7.78 7.80 1.40
CA ARG A 23 -8.59 8.11 0.22
C ARG A 23 -10.00 8.55 0.62
N ASP A 24 -10.62 7.79 1.53
CA ASP A 24 -11.99 8.00 1.96
C ASP A 24 -12.15 9.33 2.70
N HIS A 25 -11.22 9.62 3.62
CA HIS A 25 -11.15 10.89 4.34
C HIS A 25 -11.00 12.10 3.39
N LEU A 26 -10.25 11.94 2.30
CA LEU A 26 -10.08 12.97 1.27
C LEU A 26 -11.24 13.05 0.26
N GLY A 27 -12.28 12.20 0.40
CA GLY A 27 -13.41 12.15 -0.53
C GLY A 27 -13.03 11.72 -1.96
N LEU A 28 -11.91 11.00 -2.12
CA LEU A 28 -11.39 10.65 -3.43
C LEU A 28 -12.01 9.36 -3.99
N GLY A 29 -12.49 9.41 -5.23
CA GLY A 29 -13.02 8.23 -5.93
C GLY A 29 -11.93 7.21 -6.29
N PRO A 30 -12.15 5.89 -6.08
CA PRO A 30 -11.23 4.83 -6.48
C PRO A 30 -10.84 4.90 -7.98
N ARG A 31 -11.80 5.26 -8.84
CA ARG A 31 -11.60 5.41 -10.29
C ARG A 31 -10.58 6.50 -10.63
N ASP A 32 -10.58 7.61 -9.92
CA ASP A 32 -9.72 8.76 -10.25
C ASP A 32 -8.29 8.55 -9.79
N ILE A 33 -8.09 7.91 -8.64
CA ILE A 33 -6.77 7.44 -8.21
C ILE A 33 -6.26 6.36 -9.17
N GLY A 34 -7.13 5.42 -9.56
CA GLY A 34 -6.79 4.39 -10.55
C GLY A 34 -6.26 4.97 -11.85
N LYS A 35 -6.92 5.99 -12.41
CA LYS A 35 -6.45 6.71 -13.61
C LYS A 35 -5.05 7.30 -13.42
N LYS A 36 -4.78 7.99 -12.31
CA LYS A 36 -3.47 8.56 -12.00
C LYS A 36 -2.37 7.49 -11.89
N LEU A 37 -2.74 6.30 -11.43
CA LEU A 37 -1.84 5.14 -11.30
C LEU A 37 -1.79 4.23 -12.54
N LYS A 38 -2.42 4.64 -13.65
CA LYS A 38 -2.56 3.85 -14.90
C LYS A 38 -3.10 2.44 -14.63
N MET A 39 -4.14 2.34 -13.81
CA MET A 39 -4.82 1.09 -13.47
C MET A 39 -6.34 1.24 -13.55
N THR A 40 -7.03 0.12 -13.74
CA THR A 40 -8.49 0.11 -13.66
C THR A 40 -8.94 0.29 -12.22
N GLU A 41 -10.17 0.75 -12.02
CA GLU A 41 -10.79 0.84 -10.70
C GLU A 41 -10.75 -0.51 -9.97
N LYS A 42 -11.05 -1.61 -10.68
CA LYS A 42 -10.96 -2.97 -10.11
C LYS A 42 -9.56 -3.29 -9.61
N GLN A 43 -8.51 -2.92 -10.37
CA GLN A 43 -7.12 -3.14 -9.94
C GLN A 43 -6.75 -2.29 -8.73
N TYR A 44 -7.21 -1.05 -8.68
CA TYR A 44 -7.00 -0.18 -7.53
C TYR A 44 -7.65 -0.74 -6.26
N LEU A 45 -8.92 -1.17 -6.36
CA LEU A 45 -9.63 -1.80 -5.25
C LEU A 45 -8.97 -3.10 -4.78
N GLN A 46 -8.19 -3.80 -5.61
CA GLN A 46 -7.39 -4.93 -5.14
C GLN A 46 -6.23 -4.48 -4.24
N LEU A 47 -5.62 -3.32 -4.52
CA LEU A 47 -4.55 -2.76 -3.67
C LEU A 47 -5.09 -2.41 -2.28
N GLU A 48 -6.26 -1.76 -2.23
CA GLU A 48 -6.95 -1.45 -0.96
C GLU A 48 -7.33 -2.69 -0.16
N ARG A 49 -7.48 -3.85 -0.83
CA ARG A 49 -7.76 -5.16 -0.22
C ARG A 49 -6.50 -5.95 0.13
N GLY A 50 -5.32 -5.35 0.01
CA GLY A 50 -4.05 -5.98 0.37
C GLY A 50 -3.34 -6.71 -0.76
N ALA A 51 -3.57 -6.35 -2.02
CA ALA A 51 -2.68 -6.76 -3.10
C ALA A 51 -1.33 -6.02 -2.99
N LEU A 52 -0.24 -6.73 -3.30
CA LEU A 52 1.11 -6.16 -3.35
C LEU A 52 1.14 -4.85 -4.18
N VAL A 53 1.47 -3.75 -3.51
CA VAL A 53 1.62 -2.43 -4.14
C VAL A 53 3.07 -2.25 -4.60
N PRO A 54 3.37 -2.10 -5.91
CA PRO A 54 4.71 -1.81 -6.39
C PRO A 54 5.27 -0.48 -5.82
N LEU A 55 6.56 -0.43 -5.51
CA LEU A 55 7.20 0.77 -4.92
C LEU A 55 6.95 2.07 -5.71
N PRO A 56 7.08 2.11 -7.05
CA PRO A 56 6.79 3.34 -7.81
C PRO A 56 5.34 3.79 -7.67
N LYS A 57 4.40 2.85 -7.51
CA LYS A 57 2.98 3.17 -7.27
C LYS A 57 2.76 3.69 -5.86
N LEU A 58 3.50 3.18 -4.88
CA LEU A 58 3.46 3.66 -3.50
C LEU A 58 3.84 5.15 -3.41
N GLU A 59 4.91 5.56 -4.11
CA GLU A 59 5.33 6.97 -4.17
C GLU A 59 4.25 7.87 -4.79
N ILE A 60 3.59 7.41 -5.86
CA ILE A 60 2.51 8.15 -6.51
C ILE A 60 1.28 8.23 -5.60
N ILE A 61 0.91 7.13 -4.93
CA ILE A 61 -0.19 7.09 -3.97
C ILE A 61 0.07 8.08 -2.83
N GLY A 62 1.28 8.07 -2.26
CA GLY A 62 1.71 9.04 -1.25
C GLY A 62 1.47 10.49 -1.66
N LYS A 63 1.90 10.86 -2.88
CA LYS A 63 1.67 12.20 -3.41
C LYS A 63 0.19 12.54 -3.59
N ILE A 64 -0.63 11.58 -4.05
CA ILE A 64 -2.07 11.79 -4.26
C ILE A 64 -2.79 11.99 -2.92
N LEU A 65 -2.39 11.24 -1.90
CA LEU A 65 -3.02 11.25 -0.58
C LEU A 65 -2.47 12.33 0.36
N GLY A 66 -1.54 13.18 -0.09
CA GLY A 66 -0.93 14.21 0.76
C GLY A 66 0.11 13.69 1.74
N HIS A 67 0.56 12.43 1.60
CA HIS A 67 1.62 11.81 2.39
C HIS A 67 2.79 11.34 1.51
N PRO A 68 3.64 12.25 0.99
CA PRO A 68 4.74 11.86 0.11
C PRO A 68 5.70 10.88 0.79
N VAL A 69 5.87 9.70 0.20
CA VAL A 69 6.78 8.67 0.71
C VAL A 69 8.22 9.10 0.46
N GLN A 70 9.04 9.17 1.52
CA GLN A 70 10.43 9.59 1.39
C GLN A 70 11.29 8.47 0.79
N LYS A 71 12.36 8.83 0.09
CA LYS A 71 13.31 7.85 -0.49
C LYS A 71 13.91 6.91 0.56
N ARG A 72 14.06 7.36 1.81
CA ARG A 72 14.54 6.52 2.92
C ARG A 72 13.57 5.38 3.21
N ASP A 73 12.27 5.65 3.17
CA ASP A 73 11.23 4.67 3.47
C ASP A 73 11.08 3.69 2.31
N ILE A 74 11.17 4.16 1.05
CA ILE A 74 11.25 3.28 -0.12
C ILE A 74 12.41 2.29 -0.02
N ARG A 75 13.59 2.74 0.43
CA ARG A 75 14.74 1.85 0.65
C ARG A 75 14.48 0.84 1.77
N ARG A 76 13.92 1.27 2.91
CA ARG A 76 13.52 0.39 4.02
C ARG A 76 12.54 -0.70 3.55
N ILE A 77 11.49 -0.31 2.83
CA ILE A 77 10.47 -1.23 2.29
C ILE A 77 11.10 -2.19 1.28
N SER A 78 11.93 -1.68 0.37
CA SER A 78 12.62 -2.50 -0.64
C SER A 78 13.49 -3.57 0.00
N PHE A 79 14.25 -3.21 1.04
CA PHE A 79 15.10 -4.14 1.77
C PHE A 79 14.28 -5.24 2.45
N LYS A 80 13.23 -4.87 3.18
CA LYS A 80 12.36 -5.82 3.88
C LYS A 80 11.64 -6.77 2.91
N ARG A 81 11.02 -6.25 1.85
CA ARG A 81 10.38 -7.10 0.82
C ARG A 81 11.36 -8.06 0.14
N LYS A 82 12.61 -7.64 -0.05
CA LYS A 82 13.65 -8.53 -0.59
C LYS A 82 13.98 -9.64 0.41
N LEU A 83 14.15 -9.32 1.69
CA LEU A 83 14.37 -10.32 2.74
C LEU A 83 13.21 -11.30 2.85
N GLU A 84 11.97 -10.81 2.71
CA GLU A 84 10.73 -11.58 2.67
C GLU A 84 10.72 -12.58 1.50
N MET A 85 11.18 -12.16 0.32
CA MET A 85 11.31 -13.03 -0.85
C MET A 85 12.42 -14.07 -0.71
N GLU A 86 13.51 -13.73 -0.03
CA GLU A 86 14.67 -14.63 0.17
C GLU A 86 14.42 -15.66 1.27
N THR A 87 13.72 -15.27 2.35
CA THR A 87 13.48 -16.12 3.53
C THR A 87 12.13 -16.80 3.53
N GLY A 88 11.15 -16.27 2.80
CA GLY A 88 9.75 -16.69 2.89
C GLY A 88 9.06 -16.28 4.19
N ILE A 89 9.72 -15.53 5.06
CA ILE A 89 9.22 -15.10 6.36
C ILE A 89 8.70 -13.67 6.26
N GLU A 90 7.45 -13.48 6.68
CA GLU A 90 6.80 -12.17 6.74
C GLU A 90 7.58 -11.16 7.61
N GLN A 91 7.73 -9.95 7.11
CA GLN A 91 8.44 -8.86 7.75
C GLN A 91 7.46 -7.93 8.46
N VAL A 92 7.17 -8.24 9.73
CA VAL A 92 6.22 -7.47 10.56
C VAL A 92 6.57 -5.98 10.63
N GLU A 93 7.86 -5.61 10.60
CA GLU A 93 8.31 -4.21 10.54
C GLU A 93 7.78 -3.41 9.34
N LEU A 94 7.31 -4.08 8.27
CA LEU A 94 6.63 -3.39 7.17
C LEU A 94 5.34 -2.72 7.64
N ILE A 95 4.65 -3.28 8.63
CA ILE A 95 3.44 -2.70 9.22
C ILE A 95 3.76 -1.32 9.82
N ASP A 96 4.82 -1.24 10.62
CA ASP A 96 5.24 0.02 11.26
C ASP A 96 5.61 1.06 10.21
N ILE A 97 6.40 0.67 9.19
CA ILE A 97 6.75 1.57 8.10
C ILE A 97 5.51 2.05 7.35
N TYR A 98 4.51 1.18 7.12
CA TYR A 98 3.28 1.56 6.44
C TYR A 98 2.39 2.48 7.28
N ASN A 99 2.36 2.30 8.60
CA ASN A 99 1.67 3.20 9.52
C ASN A 99 2.36 4.57 9.63
N GLU A 100 3.70 4.61 9.57
CA GLU A 100 4.47 5.86 9.54
C GLU A 100 4.17 6.69 8.28
N ILE A 101 4.16 6.04 7.09
CA ILE A 101 4.01 6.75 5.81
C ILE A 101 2.54 7.03 5.44
N PHE A 102 1.60 6.20 5.92
CA PHE A 102 0.17 6.34 5.71
C PHE A 102 -0.52 6.27 7.07
N PRO A 103 -0.41 7.32 7.89
CA PRO A 103 -1.01 7.33 9.21
C PRO A 103 -2.53 7.26 9.09
N HIS A 104 -3.16 6.55 10.02
CA HIS A 104 -4.61 6.58 10.14
C HIS A 104 -5.01 7.99 10.58
N PRO A 105 -5.95 8.68 9.90
CA PRO A 105 -6.63 9.81 10.52
C PRO A 105 -7.32 9.26 11.77
N GLU A 106 -7.01 9.80 12.94
CA GLU A 106 -7.70 9.43 14.19
C GLU A 106 -9.20 9.58 13.93
N VAL A 107 -9.90 8.45 13.92
CA VAL A 107 -11.35 8.45 13.94
C VAL A 107 -11.68 8.61 15.41
N GLU A 108 -12.11 9.80 15.81
CA GLU A 108 -12.88 9.93 17.05
C GLU A 108 -14.13 9.05 16.84
N ASP A 109 -14.17 7.90 17.50
CA ASP A 109 -15.36 7.06 17.63
C ASP A 109 -16.46 7.77 18.44
#